data_AF-D4L2E1-F1
#
_entry.id   AF-D4L2E1-F1
#
_cell.length_a   1.000
_cell.length_b   1.000
_cell.length_c   1.000
_cell.angle_alpha   90.00
_cell.angle_beta   90.00
_cell.angle_gamma   90.00
#
_symmetry.space_group_name_H-M   'P 1'
#
loop_
_entity.id
_entity.type
_entity.pdbx_description
1 polymer ?
#
loop_
_entity_poly.entity_id
_entity_poly.type
_entity_poly.pdbx_seq_one_letter_code
_entity_poly.pdbx_strand_id
1 'polypeptide(L)'
;MDSDDISVPERCEWQLKAFAQNNVSIISGAVQEFMDDTAQAGTVRYVPESSEKIAVYAKKRNPFNHPAVMFKKSDVIKAGSYMDFHGFEDYYLWLRMLSGGMKGYNLSEVLVYMRVGNGMYARRGGVSYLKDMAEFRKIMLNSGYINLLEFLASVIVRGIVILMPANLRKTVYSVFLRK
;
A
#
# COMPACT_ATOMS: atom_id res chain seq x y z
N MET A 1 1.53 2.38 -11.96
CA MET A 1 0.28 2.04 -12.66
C MET A 1 0.60 0.90 -13.59
N ASP A 2 -0.15 -0.18 -13.48
CA ASP A 2 0.08 -1.38 -14.28
C ASP A 2 -0.59 -1.23 -15.64
N SER A 3 -0.21 -2.08 -16.60
CA SER A 3 -0.69 -1.97 -17.99
C SER A 3 -2.18 -2.26 -18.16
N ASP A 4 -2.81 -2.88 -17.17
CA ASP A 4 -4.21 -3.29 -17.17
C ASP A 4 -5.13 -2.38 -16.32
N ASP A 5 -4.54 -1.37 -15.66
CA ASP A 5 -5.24 -0.31 -14.92
C ASP A 5 -5.69 0.84 -15.85
N ILE A 6 -6.66 1.63 -15.39
CA ILE A 6 -7.16 2.82 -16.10
C ILE A 6 -6.96 4.06 -15.21
N SER A 7 -6.15 5.01 -15.68
CA SER A 7 -6.00 6.33 -15.02
C SER A 7 -7.21 7.20 -15.27
N VAL A 8 -7.70 7.92 -14.25
CA VAL A 8 -8.66 9.00 -14.50
C VAL A 8 -7.97 10.14 -15.28
N PRO A 9 -8.69 10.86 -16.16
CA PRO A 9 -8.10 11.91 -17.01
C PRO A 9 -7.38 13.01 -16.22
N GLU A 10 -7.95 13.41 -15.09
CA GLU A 10 -7.48 14.53 -14.26
C GLU A 10 -6.36 14.14 -13.30
N ARG A 11 -5.96 12.86 -13.26
CA ARG A 11 -5.02 12.33 -12.26
C ARG A 11 -3.74 13.17 -12.15
N CYS A 12 -3.09 13.40 -13.29
CA CYS A 12 -1.82 14.12 -13.32
C CYS A 12 -1.99 15.56 -12.86
N GLU A 13 -3.07 16.24 -13.26
CA GLU A 13 -3.37 17.61 -12.85
C GLU A 13 -3.55 17.71 -11.34
N TRP A 14 -4.39 16.84 -10.75
CA TRP A 14 -4.64 16.84 -9.31
C TRP A 14 -3.37 16.53 -8.50
N GLN A 15 -2.57 15.57 -8.95
CA GLN A 15 -1.31 15.23 -8.28
C GLN A 15 -0.28 16.35 -8.37
N LEU A 16 -0.12 16.98 -9.54
CA LEU A 16 0.79 18.12 -9.70
C LEU A 16 0.37 19.32 -8.85
N LYS A 17 -0.93 19.62 -8.81
CA LYS A 17 -1.50 20.65 -7.94
C LYS A 17 -1.21 20.36 -6.47
N ALA A 18 -1.40 19.12 -6.04
CA ALA A 18 -1.13 18.71 -4.67
C ALA A 18 0.37 18.79 -4.33
N PHE A 19 1.29 18.50 -5.27
CA PHE A 19 2.73 18.74 -5.08
C PHE A 19 3.09 20.22 -4.97
N ALA A 20 2.41 21.09 -5.70
CA ALA A 20 2.63 22.53 -5.61
C ALA A 20 2.14 23.12 -4.28
N GLN A 21 1.08 22.55 -3.71
CA GLN A 21 0.46 23.02 -2.46
C GLN A 21 1.09 22.41 -1.20
N ASN A 22 1.72 21.24 -1.32
CA ASN A 22 2.25 20.50 -0.19
C ASN A 22 3.75 20.24 -0.35
N ASN A 23 4.54 20.52 0.69
CA ASN A 23 5.95 20.13 0.70
C ASN A 23 6.12 18.64 1.04
N VAL A 24 5.81 17.78 0.06
CA VAL A 24 5.84 16.32 0.18
C VAL A 24 6.69 15.67 -0.91
N SER A 25 7.05 14.41 -0.71
CA SER A 25 7.87 13.60 -1.62
C SER A 25 7.06 12.54 -2.37
N ILE A 26 5.91 12.13 -1.81
CA ILE A 26 5.05 11.08 -2.35
C ILE A 26 3.61 11.58 -2.35
N ILE A 27 2.92 11.42 -3.48
CA ILE A 27 1.48 11.61 -3.59
C ILE A 27 0.84 10.33 -4.10
N SER A 28 -0.29 9.97 -3.52
CA SER A 28 -1.17 8.92 -4.04
C SER A 28 -2.62 9.38 -3.87
N GLY A 29 -3.60 8.53 -4.13
CA GLY A 29 -5.00 8.80 -3.86
C GLY A 29 -5.79 7.51 -3.74
N ALA A 30 -7.12 7.60 -3.74
CA ALA A 30 -7.96 6.42 -3.73
C ALA A 30 -7.84 5.65 -5.06
N VAL A 31 -8.06 4.34 -5.00
CA VAL A 31 -8.21 3.49 -6.19
C VAL A 31 -9.53 2.76 -6.13
N GLN A 32 -10.19 2.64 -7.27
CA GLN A 32 -11.45 1.92 -7.37
C GLN A 32 -11.22 0.62 -8.11
N GLU A 33 -11.57 -0.49 -7.50
CA GLU A 33 -11.35 -1.80 -8.11
C GLU A 33 -12.37 -2.08 -9.22
N PHE A 34 -11.94 -2.73 -10.29
CA PHE A 34 -12.84 -3.23 -11.34
C PHE A 34 -12.39 -4.59 -11.89
N MET A 35 -13.31 -5.39 -12.42
CA MET A 35 -12.99 -6.69 -13.04
C MET A 35 -12.95 -6.57 -14.55
N ASP A 36 -14.13 -6.51 -15.18
CA ASP A 36 -14.28 -6.47 -16.63
C ASP A 36 -14.64 -5.08 -17.14
N ASP A 37 -15.53 -4.37 -16.44
CA ASP A 37 -16.04 -3.05 -16.81
C ASP A 37 -15.94 -2.05 -15.64
N THR A 38 -15.39 -0.86 -15.91
CA THR A 38 -15.33 0.25 -14.96
C THR A 38 -16.69 0.86 -14.65
N ALA A 39 -17.70 0.69 -15.51
CA ALA A 39 -19.07 1.10 -15.20
C ALA A 39 -19.70 0.26 -14.08
N GLN A 40 -19.16 -0.92 -13.80
CA GLN A 40 -19.50 -1.78 -12.66
C GLN A 40 -18.42 -1.74 -11.57
N ALA A 41 -17.63 -0.66 -11.51
CA ALA A 41 -16.50 -0.58 -10.61
C ALA A 41 -16.93 -0.77 -9.15
N GLY A 42 -16.22 -1.67 -8.48
CA GLY A 42 -16.51 -2.18 -7.14
C GLY A 42 -15.95 -1.29 -6.03
N THR A 43 -15.30 -1.92 -5.06
CA THR A 43 -14.83 -1.27 -3.83
C THR A 43 -13.80 -0.18 -4.10
N VAL A 44 -13.95 0.97 -3.43
CA VAL A 44 -12.93 2.03 -3.40
C VAL A 44 -12.01 1.79 -2.19
N ARG A 45 -10.69 1.73 -2.43
CA ARG A 45 -9.69 1.67 -1.38
C ARG A 45 -9.17 3.07 -1.07
N TYR A 46 -9.59 3.60 0.07
CA TYR A 46 -9.02 4.82 0.64
C TYR A 46 -7.76 4.54 1.47
N VAL A 47 -6.89 5.53 1.53
CA VAL A 47 -5.69 5.56 2.37
C VAL A 47 -5.61 6.91 3.10
N PRO A 48 -4.94 7.01 4.25
CA PRO A 48 -4.97 8.24 5.05
C PRO A 48 -4.30 9.41 4.33
N GLU A 49 -4.90 10.59 4.41
CA GLU A 49 -4.50 11.78 3.65
C GLU A 49 -3.19 12.43 4.15
N SER A 50 -3.13 12.82 5.42
CA SER A 50 -2.02 13.61 5.97
C SER A 50 -0.77 12.79 6.26
N SER A 51 0.42 13.40 6.16
CA SER A 51 1.71 12.76 6.42
C SER A 51 1.79 12.05 7.78
N GLU A 52 1.20 12.61 8.83
CA GLU A 52 1.21 12.06 10.20
C GLU A 52 0.39 10.78 10.25
N LYS A 53 -0.83 10.81 9.70
CA LYS A 53 -1.69 9.63 9.59
C LYS A 53 -1.08 8.56 8.68
N ILE A 54 -0.41 8.96 7.60
CA ILE A 54 0.35 8.06 6.70
C ILE A 54 1.43 7.34 7.49
N ALA A 55 2.26 8.06 8.26
CA ALA A 55 3.34 7.46 9.04
C ALA A 55 2.82 6.44 10.06
N VAL A 56 1.72 6.76 10.77
CA VAL A 56 1.07 5.85 11.71
C VAL A 56 0.47 4.64 11.00
N TYR A 57 -0.22 4.84 9.88
CA TYR A 57 -0.84 3.76 9.11
C TYR A 57 0.22 2.85 8.48
N ALA A 58 1.36 3.40 8.06
CA ALA A 58 2.51 2.69 7.53
C ALA A 58 3.11 1.69 8.52
N LYS A 59 2.85 1.84 9.83
CA LYS A 59 3.21 0.80 10.81
C LYS A 59 2.37 -0.46 10.63
N LYS A 60 1.15 -0.33 10.13
CA LYS A 60 0.16 -1.41 10.06
C LYS A 60 -0.05 -1.92 8.65
N ARG A 61 -0.13 -1.09 7.61
CA ARG A 61 -0.46 -1.44 6.23
C ARG A 61 0.26 -0.50 5.25
N ASN A 62 0.35 -0.88 3.97
CA ASN A 62 0.92 -0.01 2.94
C ASN A 62 0.09 1.28 2.84
N PRO A 63 0.68 2.45 3.15
CA PRO A 63 -0.06 3.70 3.32
C PRO A 63 -0.37 4.41 2.00
N PHE A 64 0.10 3.88 0.86
CA PHE A 64 -0.18 4.40 -0.46
C PHE A 64 -0.86 3.34 -1.31
N ASN A 65 -1.63 3.76 -2.31
CA ASN A 65 -2.11 2.89 -3.36
C ASN A 65 -1.06 2.93 -4.49
N HIS A 66 -0.19 1.93 -4.57
CA HIS A 66 0.93 1.93 -5.52
C HIS A 66 0.53 2.27 -6.97
N PRO A 67 -0.58 1.74 -7.53
CA PRO A 67 -1.02 2.11 -8.88
C PRO A 67 -1.23 3.60 -9.11
N ALA A 68 -1.60 4.33 -8.04
CA ALA A 68 -1.92 5.75 -8.05
C ALA A 68 -0.77 6.65 -7.55
N VAL A 69 0.44 6.13 -7.30
CA VAL A 69 1.54 6.94 -6.78
C VAL A 69 2.16 7.83 -7.86
N MET A 70 2.46 9.07 -7.49
CA MET A 70 3.44 9.97 -8.12
C MET A 70 4.46 10.40 -7.05
N PHE A 71 5.75 10.48 -7.37
CA PHE A 71 6.79 10.82 -6.38
C PHE A 71 7.88 11.73 -6.97
N LYS A 72 8.62 12.40 -6.09
CA LYS A 72 9.85 13.11 -6.44
C LYS A 72 10.98 12.11 -6.70
N LYS A 73 11.48 12.07 -7.94
CA LYS A 73 12.56 11.16 -8.35
C LYS A 73 13.81 11.29 -7.48
N SER A 74 14.21 12.51 -7.14
CA SER A 74 15.39 12.78 -6.29
C SER A 74 15.28 12.12 -4.93
N ASP A 75 14.08 12.13 -4.33
CA ASP A 75 13.83 11.59 -3.00
C ASP A 75 13.80 10.06 -3.01
N VAL A 76 13.22 9.46 -4.06
CA VAL A 76 13.30 8.00 -4.27
C VAL A 76 14.75 7.53 -4.42
N ILE A 77 15.56 8.24 -5.21
CA ILE A 77 16.99 7.91 -5.37
C ILE A 77 17.72 8.06 -4.03
N LYS A 78 17.47 9.14 -3.29
CA LYS A 78 18.06 9.38 -1.96
C LYS A 78 17.69 8.27 -0.96
N ALA A 79 16.50 7.70 -1.07
CA ALA A 79 16.07 6.58 -0.25
C ALA A 79 16.66 5.22 -0.71
N GLY A 80 17.36 5.19 -1.84
CA GLY A 80 18.01 3.99 -2.38
C GLY A 80 17.18 3.24 -3.43
N SER A 81 16.16 3.86 -4.04
CA SER A 81 15.31 3.29 -5.09
C SER A 81 14.63 1.96 -4.71
N TYR A 82 13.97 1.29 -5.65
CA TYR A 82 13.39 -0.04 -5.42
C TYR A 82 14.48 -1.07 -5.11
N MET A 83 14.21 -1.92 -4.13
CA MET A 83 15.07 -3.05 -3.75
C MET A 83 14.25 -4.32 -3.83
N ASP A 84 14.91 -5.43 -4.19
CA ASP A 84 14.27 -6.73 -4.24
C ASP A 84 13.78 -7.13 -2.86
N PHE A 85 12.47 -7.35 -2.77
CA PHE A 85 11.79 -7.88 -1.59
C PHE A 85 10.44 -8.40 -2.06
N HIS A 86 10.42 -9.67 -2.47
CA HIS A 86 9.27 -10.28 -3.15
C HIS A 86 7.91 -9.92 -2.51
N GLY A 87 7.10 -9.15 -3.24
CA GLY A 87 5.73 -8.77 -2.85
C GLY A 87 5.62 -7.65 -1.82
N PHE A 88 6.73 -7.04 -1.40
CA PHE A 88 6.76 -5.89 -0.49
C PHE A 88 7.67 -4.75 -0.98
N GLU A 89 8.17 -4.80 -2.21
CA GLU A 89 9.13 -3.86 -2.80
C GLU A 89 8.67 -2.40 -2.63
N ASP A 90 7.41 -2.13 -2.96
CA ASP A 90 6.80 -0.81 -2.84
C ASP A 90 6.75 -0.34 -1.39
N TYR A 91 6.23 -1.21 -0.51
CA TYR A 91 6.07 -0.88 0.89
C TYR A 91 7.44 -0.66 1.54
N TYR A 92 8.44 -1.43 1.12
CA TYR A 92 9.80 -1.29 1.60
C TYR A 92 10.42 0.04 1.17
N LEU A 93 10.21 0.48 -0.07
CA LEU A 93 10.62 1.81 -0.52
C LEU A 93 9.93 2.91 0.30
N TRP A 94 8.61 2.85 0.45
CA TRP A 94 7.86 3.88 1.18
C TRP A 94 8.31 3.99 2.63
N LEU A 95 8.58 2.86 3.29
CA LEU A 95 9.11 2.88 4.65
C LEU A 95 10.49 3.55 4.72
N ARG A 96 11.41 3.24 3.80
CA ARG A 96 12.73 3.89 3.78
C ARG A 96 12.60 5.40 3.56
N MET A 97 11.70 5.83 2.67
CA MET A 97 11.42 7.24 2.45
C MET A 97 10.87 7.91 3.72
N LEU A 98 9.84 7.33 4.35
CA LEU A 98 9.22 7.87 5.57
C LEU A 98 10.21 7.90 6.74
N SER A 99 11.01 6.85 6.93
CA SER A 99 12.11 6.82 7.93
C SER A 99 13.17 7.87 7.66
N GLY A 100 13.41 8.22 6.39
CA GLY A 100 14.31 9.29 5.97
C GLY A 100 13.74 10.70 6.16
N GLY A 101 12.56 10.84 6.79
CA GLY A 101 11.91 12.12 7.05
C GLY A 101 11.12 12.68 5.85
N MET A 102 11.00 11.91 4.76
CA MET A 102 10.19 12.31 3.60
C MET A 102 8.72 12.21 3.95
N LYS A 103 7.93 13.15 3.43
CA LYS A 103 6.49 13.24 3.72
C LYS A 103 5.65 12.74 2.57
N GLY A 104 4.48 12.20 2.89
CA GLY A 104 3.49 11.78 1.92
C GLY A 104 2.19 12.58 2.05
N TYR A 105 1.42 12.59 0.98
CA TYR A 105 0.04 13.08 0.98
C TYR A 105 -0.84 12.18 0.11
N ASN A 106 -2.04 11.81 0.56
CA ASN A 106 -2.98 11.07 -0.27
C ASN A 106 -4.20 11.93 -0.58
N LEU A 107 -4.48 12.12 -1.87
CA LEU A 107 -5.74 12.70 -2.35
C LEU A 107 -6.93 11.82 -1.94
N SER A 108 -8.07 12.47 -1.70
CA SER A 108 -9.32 11.78 -1.37
C SER A 108 -10.00 11.19 -2.61
N GLU A 109 -9.66 11.73 -3.77
CA GLU A 109 -10.19 11.41 -5.09
C GLU A 109 -9.72 10.04 -5.57
N VAL A 110 -10.58 9.39 -6.36
CA VAL A 110 -10.20 8.19 -7.11
C VAL A 110 -9.29 8.61 -8.26
N LEU A 111 -8.06 8.10 -8.27
CA LEU A 111 -7.05 8.44 -9.27
C LEU A 111 -6.88 7.35 -10.33
N VAL A 112 -7.19 6.11 -9.98
CA VAL A 112 -6.99 4.94 -10.83
C VAL A 112 -8.13 3.95 -10.60
N TYR A 113 -8.71 3.45 -11.69
CA TYR A 113 -9.46 2.21 -11.68
C TYR A 113 -8.45 1.07 -11.76
N MET A 114 -8.34 0.29 -10.67
CA MET A 114 -7.37 -0.77 -10.53
C MET A 114 -7.98 -2.12 -10.91
N ARG A 115 -7.38 -2.84 -11.84
CA ARG A 115 -7.94 -4.13 -12.26
C ARG A 115 -7.71 -5.17 -11.17
N VAL A 116 -8.75 -5.91 -10.82
CA VAL A 116 -8.68 -7.01 -9.84
C VAL A 116 -9.14 -8.32 -10.47
N GLY A 117 -8.30 -9.35 -10.37
CA GLY A 117 -8.61 -10.70 -10.84
C GLY A 117 -8.76 -11.71 -9.70
N ASN A 118 -9.30 -12.89 -10.03
CA ASN A 118 -9.56 -14.00 -9.10
C ASN A 118 -8.31 -14.55 -8.38
N GLY A 119 -7.09 -14.20 -8.82
CA GLY A 119 -5.82 -14.68 -8.26
C GLY A 119 -5.19 -13.81 -7.17
N MET A 120 -5.73 -12.62 -6.84
CA MET A 120 -5.11 -11.73 -5.84
C MET A 120 -5.13 -12.34 -4.42
N TYR A 121 -6.19 -13.08 -4.06
CA TYR A 121 -6.32 -13.69 -2.74
C TYR A 121 -5.46 -14.93 -2.54
N ALA A 122 -5.20 -15.66 -3.63
CA ALA A 122 -4.35 -16.85 -3.61
C ALA A 122 -2.89 -16.49 -3.26
N ARG A 123 -2.42 -15.33 -3.76
CA ARG A 123 -1.04 -14.84 -3.57
C ARG A 123 -0.72 -14.33 -2.16
N ARG A 124 -1.72 -14.13 -1.30
CA ARG A 124 -1.55 -13.57 0.07
C ARG A 124 -1.72 -14.62 1.17
N GLY A 125 -1.27 -15.85 0.90
CA GLY A 125 -1.51 -17.01 1.74
C GLY A 125 -0.37 -18.00 1.80
N GLY A 126 -0.39 -18.82 2.84
CA GLY A 126 0.54 -19.94 2.99
C GLY A 126 1.85 -19.56 3.68
N VAL A 127 2.67 -20.58 3.92
CA VAL A 127 3.87 -20.48 4.76
C VAL A 127 4.95 -19.58 4.14
N SER A 128 5.12 -19.61 2.82
CA SER A 128 6.10 -18.74 2.14
C SER A 128 5.77 -17.27 2.37
N TYR A 129 4.53 -16.86 2.07
CA TYR A 129 4.10 -15.48 2.28
C TYR A 129 4.15 -15.06 3.76
N LEU A 130 3.91 -15.97 4.70
CA LEU A 130 4.08 -15.68 6.13
C LEU A 130 5.55 -15.38 6.47
N LYS A 131 6.50 -16.13 5.91
CA LYS A 131 7.94 -15.89 6.11
C LYS A 131 8.33 -14.52 5.58
N ASP A 132 7.97 -14.20 4.34
CA ASP A 132 8.28 -12.90 3.71
C ASP A 132 7.67 -11.74 4.53
N MET A 133 6.41 -11.89 4.96
CA MET A 133 5.73 -10.91 5.80
C MET A 133 6.42 -10.74 7.17
N ALA A 134 6.81 -11.83 7.83
CA ALA A 134 7.48 -11.78 9.12
C ALA A 134 8.89 -11.17 9.01
N GLU A 135 9.62 -11.47 7.93
CA GLU A 135 10.92 -10.86 7.63
C GLU A 135 10.78 -9.36 7.39
N PHE A 136 9.79 -8.94 6.59
CA PHE A 136 9.49 -7.53 6.39
C PHE A 136 9.19 -6.82 7.71
N ARG A 137 8.38 -7.43 8.58
CA ARG A 137 8.10 -6.90 9.93
C ARG A 137 9.34 -6.83 10.81
N LYS A 138 10.26 -7.80 10.69
CA LYS A 138 11.52 -7.78 11.42
C LYS A 138 12.41 -6.63 10.96
N ILE A 139 12.44 -6.32 9.66
CA ILE A 139 13.13 -5.13 9.13
C ILE A 139 12.53 -3.86 9.73
N MET A 140 11.21 -3.74 9.78
CA MET A 140 10.54 -2.59 10.41
C MET A 140 10.94 -2.43 11.88
N LEU A 141 11.00 -3.53 12.64
CA LEU A 141 11.43 -3.53 14.03
C LEU A 141 12.89 -3.10 14.17
N ASN A 142 13.79 -3.68 13.38
CA ASN A 142 15.22 -3.38 13.41
C ASN A 142 15.53 -1.93 13.01
N SER A 143 14.71 -1.34 12.13
CA SER A 143 14.82 0.08 11.78
C SER A 143 14.28 1.03 12.85
N GLY A 144 13.63 0.52 13.89
CA GLY A 144 12.94 1.32 14.92
C GLY A 144 11.60 1.91 14.47
N TYR A 145 11.12 1.57 13.27
CA TYR A 145 9.86 2.11 12.72
C TYR A 145 8.63 1.58 13.46
N ILE A 146 8.72 0.35 13.98
CA ILE A 146 7.73 -0.25 14.88
C ILE A 146 8.42 -0.74 16.15
N ASN A 147 7.68 -0.81 17.25
CA ASN A 147 8.15 -1.41 18.50
C ASN A 147 7.89 -2.93 18.56
N LEU A 148 8.43 -3.59 19.58
CA LEU A 148 8.30 -5.04 19.77
C LEU A 148 6.84 -5.50 19.91
N LEU A 149 5.99 -4.73 20.59
CA LEU A 149 4.57 -5.07 20.75
C LEU A 149 3.83 -4.98 19.41
N GLU A 150 4.09 -3.93 18.61
CA GLU A 150 3.55 -3.76 17.27
C GLU A 150 4.01 -4.89 16.34
N PHE A 151 5.28 -5.30 16.43
CA PHE A 151 5.82 -6.45 15.70
C PHE A 151 5.07 -7.74 16.06
N LEU A 152 5.03 -8.12 17.35
CA LEU A 152 4.39 -9.34 17.82
C LEU A 152 2.90 -9.38 17.44
N ALA A 153 2.17 -8.29 17.71
CA ALA A 153 0.76 -8.18 17.35
C ALA A 153 0.56 -8.33 15.83
N SER A 154 1.42 -7.73 15.01
CA SER A 154 1.30 -7.82 13.56
C SER A 154 1.54 -9.24 13.04
N VAL A 155 2.53 -9.96 13.57
CA VAL A 155 2.88 -11.32 13.16
C VAL A 155 1.79 -12.30 13.58
N ILE A 156 1.25 -12.18 14.80
CA ILE A 156 0.17 -13.04 15.30
C ILE A 156 -1.12 -12.82 14.51
N VAL A 157 -1.62 -11.57 14.47
CA VAL A 157 -2.92 -11.27 13.85
C VAL A 157 -2.88 -11.57 12.35
N ARG A 158 -1.81 -11.18 11.64
CA ARG A 158 -1.70 -11.46 10.20
C ARG A 158 -1.39 -12.93 9.93
N GLY A 159 -0.59 -13.56 10.80
CA GLY A 159 -0.25 -14.98 10.69
C GLY A 159 -1.49 -15.87 10.69
N ILE A 160 -2.43 -15.60 11.59
CA ILE A 160 -3.74 -16.28 11.62
C ILE A 160 -4.42 -16.16 10.25
N VAL A 161 -4.60 -14.94 9.74
CA VAL A 161 -5.29 -14.71 8.45
C VAL A 161 -4.55 -15.34 7.25
N ILE A 162 -3.21 -15.30 7.25
CA ILE A 162 -2.38 -15.85 6.16
C ILE A 162 -2.42 -17.38 6.15
N LEU A 163 -2.46 -18.03 7.31
CA LEU A 163 -2.45 -19.49 7.41
C LEU A 163 -3.84 -20.12 7.29
N MET A 164 -4.91 -19.33 7.41
CA MET A 164 -6.28 -19.82 7.21
C MET A 164 -6.48 -20.39 5.79
N PRO A 165 -7.34 -21.41 5.62
CA PRO A 165 -7.71 -21.94 4.29
C PRO A 165 -8.25 -20.85 3.37
N ALA A 166 -7.98 -20.96 2.07
CA ALA A 166 -8.27 -19.91 1.08
C ALA A 166 -9.75 -19.44 1.10
N ASN A 167 -10.70 -20.36 1.26
CA ASN A 167 -12.12 -20.05 1.30
C ASN A 167 -12.49 -19.18 2.51
N LEU A 168 -11.93 -19.48 3.69
CA LEU A 168 -12.18 -18.71 4.90
C LEU A 168 -11.46 -17.36 4.87
N ARG A 169 -10.26 -17.32 4.29
CA ARG A 169 -9.54 -16.06 4.05
C ARG A 169 -10.33 -15.13 3.13
N LYS A 170 -10.92 -15.64 2.04
CA LYS A 170 -11.76 -14.85 1.13
C LYS A 170 -12.91 -14.15 1.88
N THR A 171 -13.60 -14.87 2.76
CA THR A 171 -14.69 -14.32 3.60
C THR A 171 -14.20 -13.26 4.57
N VAL A 172 -13.07 -13.47 5.26
CA VAL A 172 -12.51 -12.47 6.17
C VAL A 172 -12.14 -11.19 5.42
N TYR A 173 -11.55 -11.32 4.23
CA TYR A 173 -11.18 -10.17 3.41
C TYR A 173 -12.39 -9.39 2.92
N SER A 174 -13.44 -10.07 2.45
CA SER A 174 -14.65 -9.41 1.92
C SER A 174 -15.47 -8.71 3.01
N VAL A 175 -15.51 -9.26 4.23
CA VAL A 175 -16.35 -8.72 5.32
C VAL A 175 -15.65 -7.68 6.18
N PHE A 176 -14.36 -7.90 6.52
CA PHE A 176 -13.67 -7.12 7.55
C PHE A 176 -12.49 -6.29 7.04
N LEU A 177 -11.85 -6.68 5.93
CA LEU A 177 -10.62 -6.02 5.46
C LEU A 177 -10.81 -5.12 4.24
N ARG A 178 -12.00 -5.16 3.59
CA ARG A 178 -12.39 -4.36 2.41
C ARG A 178 -13.47 -3.28 2.70
N LYS A 179 -13.66 -2.90 3.96
CA LYS A 179 -14.41 -1.67 4.29
C LYS A 179 -13.51 -0.44 4.20
#